data_AF-A0ABD5DF66-F1
#
_entry.id   AF-A0ABD5DF66-F1
#
_cell.length_a   1.000
_cell.length_b   1.000
_cell.length_c   1.000
_cell.angle_alpha   90.00
_cell.angle_beta   90.00
_cell.angle_gamma   90.00
#
_symmetry.space_group_name_H-M   'P 1'
#
loop_
_entity.id
_entity.type
_entity.pdbx_description
1 polymer ?
#
loop_
_entity_poly.entity_id
_entity_poly.type
_entity_poly.pdbx_seq_one_letter_code
_entity_poly.pdbx_strand_id
1 'polypeptide(L)'
;IYPIYWSPSQMQARQSDEMAAVQSFLNRLWRFEPNGKRWFDPDVSVIYPDRIRRRPPGTTSKGLGAHTDSGALERWLLPAYQQVFANVFNGNIDAYDPWDAAHRTEVEEYTVDNTTKCSVFRTFQGWTA
;
A
#
# COMPACT_ATOMS: atom_id res chain seq x y z
N ILE A 1 -3.34 -18.79 -5.97
CA ILE A 1 -3.67 -17.78 -4.94
C ILE A 1 -5.09 -18.09 -4.50
N TYR A 2 -5.39 -18.10 -3.20
CA TYR A 2 -6.70 -18.50 -2.69
C TYR A 2 -7.48 -17.28 -2.20
N PRO A 3 -8.75 -17.09 -2.62
CA PRO A 3 -9.62 -16.01 -2.18
C PRO A 3 -10.23 -16.31 -0.80
N ILE A 4 -9.37 -16.55 0.20
CA ILE A 4 -9.73 -16.81 1.59
C ILE A 4 -9.22 -15.64 2.42
N TYR A 5 -10.09 -15.02 3.21
CA TYR A 5 -9.82 -13.74 3.87
C TYR A 5 -9.91 -13.80 5.39
N TRP A 6 -10.71 -14.73 5.94
CA TRP A 6 -11.16 -14.70 7.34
C TRP A 6 -10.78 -15.96 8.13
N SER A 7 -9.75 -16.69 7.71
CA SER A 7 -9.30 -17.83 8.52
C SER A 7 -8.81 -17.36 9.91
N PRO A 8 -8.97 -18.17 10.97
CA PRO A 8 -8.46 -17.82 12.30
C PRO A 8 -6.98 -17.42 12.27
N SER A 9 -6.14 -18.17 11.54
CA SER A 9 -4.71 -17.86 11.39
C SER A 9 -4.44 -16.50 10.75
N GLN A 10 -5.22 -16.12 9.72
CA GLN A 10 -5.08 -14.79 9.10
C GLN A 10 -5.46 -13.67 10.07
N MET A 11 -6.56 -13.83 10.80
CA MET A 11 -7.02 -12.79 11.74
C MET A 11 -6.08 -12.66 12.95
N GLN A 12 -5.63 -13.79 13.51
CA GLN A 12 -4.67 -13.80 14.61
C GLN A 12 -3.36 -13.11 14.22
N ALA A 13 -2.80 -13.40 13.04
CA ALA A 13 -1.58 -12.75 12.58
C ALA A 13 -1.75 -11.25 12.34
N ARG A 14 -2.93 -10.79 11.87
CA ARG A 14 -3.20 -9.37 11.61
C ARG A 14 -3.37 -8.55 12.89
N GLN A 15 -3.91 -9.15 13.94
CA GLN A 15 -4.20 -8.47 15.21
C GLN A 15 -3.15 -8.73 16.30
N SER A 16 -2.06 -9.41 15.98
CA SER A 16 -1.01 -9.72 16.96
C SER A 16 -0.23 -8.45 17.35
N ASP A 17 0.24 -8.39 18.58
CA ASP A 17 1.02 -7.25 19.08
C ASP A 17 2.34 -7.08 18.30
N GLU A 18 2.95 -8.17 17.85
CA GLU A 18 4.15 -8.15 17.02
C GLU A 18 3.89 -7.51 15.65
N MET A 19 2.74 -7.81 15.04
CA MET A 19 2.33 -7.18 13.79
C MET A 19 2.09 -5.69 13.98
N ALA A 20 1.42 -5.29 15.08
CA ALA A 20 1.18 -3.90 15.40
C ALA A 20 2.50 -3.11 15.58
N ALA A 21 3.47 -3.70 16.29
CA ALA A 21 4.79 -3.12 16.50
C ALA A 21 5.57 -2.94 15.18
N VAL A 22 5.58 -3.94 14.30
CA VAL A 22 6.26 -3.87 13.00
C VAL A 22 5.58 -2.85 12.08
N GLN A 23 4.24 -2.81 12.05
CA GLN A 23 3.50 -1.83 11.25
C GLN A 23 3.77 -0.41 11.72
N SER A 24 3.73 -0.14 13.04
CA SER A 24 4.09 1.18 13.60
C SER A 24 5.53 1.56 13.23
N PHE A 25 6.49 0.65 13.41
CA PHE A 25 7.88 0.89 13.04
C PHE A 25 8.05 1.29 11.57
N LEU A 26 7.45 0.53 10.65
CA LEU A 26 7.54 0.81 9.21
C LEU A 26 6.85 2.13 8.84
N ASN A 27 5.65 2.36 9.36
CA ASN A 27 4.89 3.60 9.13
C ASN A 27 5.67 4.84 9.57
N ARG A 28 6.47 4.75 10.64
CA ARG A 28 7.30 5.85 11.15
C ARG A 28 8.51 6.18 10.29
N LEU A 29 8.84 5.37 9.28
CA LEU A 29 9.85 5.72 8.28
C LEU A 29 9.37 6.82 7.32
N TRP A 30 8.06 7.06 7.25
CA TRP A 30 7.46 8.08 6.41
C TRP A 30 7.41 9.43 7.12
N ARG A 31 7.48 10.51 6.35
CA ARG A 31 7.15 11.85 6.83
C ARG A 31 5.61 12.01 6.84
N PHE A 32 4.98 11.56 7.92
CA PHE A 32 3.52 11.56 8.09
C PHE A 32 2.93 12.90 8.57
N GLU A 33 3.76 13.86 8.99
CA GLU A 33 3.31 15.19 9.44
C GLU A 33 4.13 16.35 8.80
N PRO A 34 4.21 16.45 7.46
CA PRO A 34 4.84 17.56 6.78
C PRO A 34 4.00 18.84 6.98
N ASN A 35 4.69 19.95 7.21
CA ASN A 35 4.10 21.30 7.29
C ASN A 35 2.95 21.44 8.32
N GLY A 36 3.00 20.65 9.40
CA GLY A 36 2.03 20.72 10.50
C GLY A 36 0.68 20.04 10.24
N LYS A 37 0.48 19.38 9.09
CA LYS A 37 -0.70 18.54 8.82
C LYS A 37 -0.31 17.07 8.99
N ARG A 38 -0.97 16.36 9.90
CA ARG A 38 -0.85 14.90 10.02
C ARG A 38 -1.70 14.21 8.95
N TRP A 39 -1.07 13.42 8.08
CA TRP A 39 -1.73 12.70 6.99
C TRP A 39 -2.30 11.34 7.40
N PHE A 40 -1.64 10.67 8.34
CA PHE A 40 -2.12 9.44 8.95
C PHE A 40 -1.54 9.28 10.36
N ASP A 41 -2.17 8.45 11.17
CA ASP A 41 -1.61 8.00 12.45
C ASP A 41 -0.67 6.81 12.20
N PRO A 42 0.65 6.95 12.44
CA PRO A 42 1.58 5.87 12.14
C PRO A 42 1.42 4.67 13.09
N ASP A 43 0.84 4.86 14.27
CA ASP A 43 0.79 3.83 15.33
C ASP A 43 -0.44 2.92 15.24
N VAL A 44 -1.39 3.23 14.36
CA VAL A 44 -2.62 2.45 14.18
C VAL A 44 -2.83 2.16 12.71
N SER A 45 -2.77 0.88 12.34
CA SER A 45 -3.08 0.42 10.98
C SER A 45 -4.45 -0.27 10.94
N VAL A 46 -5.19 -0.03 9.86
CA VAL A 46 -6.45 -0.73 9.59
C VAL A 46 -6.18 -2.20 9.23
N ILE A 47 -7.05 -3.10 9.69
CA ILE A 47 -7.05 -4.48 9.19
C ILE A 47 -7.46 -4.47 7.72
N TYR A 48 -6.53 -4.82 6.83
CA TYR A 48 -6.77 -5.00 5.40
C TYR A 48 -6.80 -6.50 5.05
N PRO A 49 -7.98 -7.11 4.87
CA PRO A 49 -8.09 -8.54 4.61
C PRO A 49 -7.66 -8.89 3.18
N ASP A 50 -6.45 -9.44 3.05
CA ASP A 50 -5.93 -9.96 1.78
C ASP A 50 -5.90 -11.50 1.74
N ARG A 51 -5.65 -12.02 0.53
CA ARG A 51 -5.61 -13.42 0.12
C ARG A 51 -4.35 -14.12 0.63
N ILE A 52 -4.30 -15.44 0.42
CA ILE A 52 -3.11 -16.25 0.68
C ILE A 52 -2.54 -16.86 -0.60
N ARG A 53 -1.22 -17.12 -0.59
CA ARG A 53 -0.54 -17.85 -1.66
C ARG A 53 0.00 -19.17 -1.11
N ARG A 54 -0.43 -20.29 -1.68
CA ARG A 54 0.11 -21.63 -1.39
C ARG A 54 0.65 -22.23 -2.69
N ARG A 55 1.86 -22.77 -2.65
CA ARG A 55 2.52 -23.47 -3.75
C ARG A 55 3.06 -24.81 -3.22
N PRO A 56 2.33 -25.92 -3.39
CA PRO A 56 2.81 -27.22 -2.96
C PRO A 56 4.06 -27.66 -3.74
N PRO A 57 4.87 -28.60 -3.20
CA PRO A 57 6.00 -29.18 -3.92
C PRO A 57 5.59 -29.67 -5.33
N GLY A 58 6.44 -29.43 -6.32
CA GLY A 58 6.17 -29.77 -7.73
C GLY A 58 5.32 -28.75 -8.50
N THR A 59 4.92 -27.62 -7.90
CA THR A 59 4.16 -26.58 -8.61
C THR A 59 5.00 -25.84 -9.66
N THR A 60 4.69 -26.04 -10.94
CA THR A 60 5.19 -25.21 -12.06
C THR A 60 4.38 -23.92 -12.18
N SER A 61 5.06 -22.77 -12.34
CA SER A 61 4.42 -21.47 -12.51
C SER A 61 5.26 -20.58 -13.43
N LYS A 62 4.61 -19.79 -14.28
CA LYS A 62 5.28 -18.73 -15.06
C LYS A 62 5.64 -17.49 -14.21
N GLY A 63 5.30 -17.50 -12.92
CA GLY A 63 5.49 -16.36 -12.03
C GLY A 63 4.51 -15.23 -12.34
N LEU A 64 4.91 -14.03 -11.98
CA LEU A 64 4.19 -12.79 -12.21
C LEU A 64 5.17 -11.79 -12.82
N GLY A 65 4.75 -11.03 -13.84
CA GLY A 65 5.59 -10.00 -14.43
C GLY A 65 5.89 -8.86 -13.47
N ALA A 66 6.93 -8.09 -13.75
CA ALA A 66 7.22 -6.85 -13.01
C ALA A 66 6.05 -5.87 -13.17
N HIS A 67 5.56 -5.34 -12.06
CA HIS A 67 4.46 -4.39 -12.01
C HIS A 67 4.51 -3.59 -10.70
N THR A 68 3.74 -2.51 -10.63
CA THR A 68 3.46 -1.75 -9.41
C THR A 68 1.95 -1.71 -9.18
N ASP A 69 1.51 -1.88 -7.93
CA ASP A 69 0.12 -1.67 -7.54
C ASP A 69 -0.14 -0.21 -7.15
N SER A 70 -1.30 0.04 -6.52
CA SER A 70 -1.69 1.35 -6.01
C SER A 70 -1.84 2.38 -7.13
N GLY A 71 -2.69 2.07 -8.12
CA GLY A 71 -2.96 2.88 -9.29
C GLY A 71 -1.95 2.69 -10.44
N ALA A 72 -2.46 2.86 -11.66
CA ALA A 72 -1.69 2.87 -12.90
C ALA A 72 -1.92 4.21 -13.62
N LEU A 73 -2.96 4.31 -14.45
CA LEU A 73 -3.31 5.54 -15.18
C LEU A 73 -3.54 6.73 -14.23
N GLU A 74 -4.07 6.44 -13.06
CA GLU A 74 -4.32 7.38 -11.96
C GLU A 74 -3.08 8.17 -11.58
N ARG A 75 -1.87 7.58 -11.67
CA ARG A 75 -0.61 8.26 -11.34
C ARG A 75 -0.35 9.49 -12.20
N TRP A 76 -0.94 9.53 -13.39
CA TRP A 76 -0.89 10.69 -14.29
C TRP A 76 -2.16 11.54 -14.23
N LEU A 77 -3.34 10.94 -14.11
CA LEU A 77 -4.59 11.67 -14.31
C LEU A 77 -5.26 12.16 -13.03
N LEU A 78 -4.99 11.56 -11.86
CA LEU A 78 -5.64 11.99 -10.62
C LEU A 78 -5.00 13.27 -10.08
N PRO A 79 -5.82 14.26 -9.66
CA PRO A 79 -5.32 15.47 -9.00
C PRO A 79 -4.45 15.17 -7.76
N ALA A 80 -4.83 14.17 -6.95
CA ALA A 80 -4.04 13.77 -5.79
C ALA A 80 -2.63 13.29 -6.19
N TYR A 81 -2.51 12.47 -7.24
CA TYR A 81 -1.21 12.03 -7.73
C TYR A 81 -0.39 13.14 -8.40
N GLN A 82 -1.05 14.11 -9.04
CA GLN A 82 -0.38 15.31 -9.52
C GLN A 82 0.28 16.09 -8.38
N GLN A 83 -0.33 16.10 -7.18
CA GLN A 83 0.29 16.68 -5.98
C GLN A 83 1.42 15.81 -5.43
N VAL A 84 1.20 14.49 -5.27
CA VAL A 84 2.22 13.54 -4.77
C VAL A 84 3.51 13.61 -5.60
N PHE A 85 3.37 13.70 -6.93
CA PHE A 85 4.48 13.70 -7.87
C PHE A 85 4.77 15.09 -8.45
N ALA A 86 4.33 16.18 -7.80
CA ALA A 86 4.48 17.53 -8.33
C ALA A 86 5.94 17.86 -8.72
N ASN A 87 6.90 17.50 -7.87
CA ASN A 87 8.34 17.69 -8.13
C ASN A 87 8.86 16.84 -9.30
N VAL A 88 8.27 15.67 -9.53
CA VAL A 88 8.61 14.86 -10.71
C VAL A 88 8.06 15.53 -11.96
N PHE A 89 6.79 15.93 -11.96
CA PHE A 89 6.12 16.50 -13.13
C PHE A 89 6.59 17.92 -13.49
N ASN A 90 7.13 18.68 -12.54
CA ASN A 90 7.69 20.01 -12.78
C ASN A 90 9.20 20.00 -13.11
N GLY A 91 9.84 18.82 -13.12
CA GLY A 91 11.25 18.63 -13.47
C GLY A 91 12.24 18.77 -12.32
N ASN A 92 11.82 19.14 -11.11
CA ASN A 92 12.68 19.20 -9.92
C ASN A 92 12.79 17.83 -9.22
N ILE A 93 13.25 16.82 -9.95
CA ILE A 93 13.24 15.41 -9.52
C ILE A 93 14.02 15.20 -8.21
N ASP A 94 15.12 15.93 -8.00
CA ASP A 94 15.93 15.82 -6.78
C ASP A 94 15.20 16.25 -5.51
N ALA A 95 14.11 17.03 -5.65
CA ALA A 95 13.25 17.42 -4.54
C ALA A 95 12.11 16.42 -4.28
N TYR A 96 11.96 15.36 -5.09
CA TYR A 96 10.96 14.32 -4.82
C TYR A 96 11.43 13.40 -3.69
N ASP A 97 10.66 13.36 -2.61
CA ASP A 97 10.85 12.42 -1.52
C ASP A 97 9.80 11.28 -1.61
N PRO A 98 10.21 10.03 -1.88
CA PRO A 98 9.29 8.90 -1.90
C PRO A 98 8.65 8.61 -0.54
N TRP A 99 9.23 9.11 0.56
CA TRP A 99 8.75 8.93 1.93
C TRP A 99 7.85 10.06 2.44
N ASP A 100 7.55 11.07 1.61
CA ASP A 100 6.55 12.09 1.94
C ASP A 100 5.14 11.51 1.80
N ALA A 101 4.36 11.57 2.88
CA ALA A 101 2.99 11.08 2.93
C ALA A 101 1.98 12.03 2.25
N ALA A 102 2.38 13.27 1.95
CA ALA A 102 1.47 14.30 1.47
C ALA A 102 0.65 13.82 0.27
N HIS A 103 -0.67 14.02 0.36
CA HIS A 103 -1.69 13.71 -0.65
C HIS A 103 -1.90 12.23 -0.97
N ARG A 104 -1.09 11.30 -0.46
CA ARG A 104 -1.22 9.86 -0.77
C ARG A 104 -2.51 9.24 -0.22
N THR A 105 -3.03 9.77 0.88
CA THR A 105 -4.30 9.35 1.48
C THR A 105 -5.52 9.94 0.77
N GLU A 106 -5.34 10.84 -0.20
CA GLU A 106 -6.40 11.48 -0.98
C GLU A 106 -6.57 10.81 -2.35
N VAL A 107 -5.80 9.76 -2.65
CA VAL A 107 -5.86 8.99 -3.89
C VAL A 107 -7.00 7.97 -3.81
N GLU A 108 -7.92 8.05 -4.78
CA GLU A 108 -8.99 7.07 -4.99
C GLU A 108 -8.83 6.42 -6.37
N GLU A 109 -8.47 5.14 -6.41
CA GLU A 109 -8.32 4.39 -7.66
C GLU A 109 -9.62 4.31 -8.46
N TYR A 110 -9.52 4.35 -9.78
CA TYR A 110 -10.68 4.23 -10.65
C TYR A 110 -11.37 2.87 -10.44
N THR A 111 -12.69 2.90 -10.41
CA THR A 111 -13.49 1.68 -10.31
C THR A 111 -13.78 1.19 -11.72
N VAL A 112 -13.28 0.00 -12.03
CA VAL A 112 -13.59 -0.72 -13.26
C VAL A 112 -14.32 -1.99 -12.87
N ASP A 113 -15.45 -2.27 -13.53
CA ASP A 113 -16.28 -3.43 -13.23
C ASP A 113 -15.45 -4.72 -13.25
N ASN A 114 -15.68 -5.54 -12.23
CA ASN A 114 -15.05 -6.85 -12.05
C ASN A 114 -13.50 -6.83 -12.00
N THR A 115 -12.90 -5.69 -11.70
CA THR A 115 -11.44 -5.54 -11.58
C THR A 115 -11.03 -5.37 -10.12
N THR A 116 -9.89 -5.97 -9.75
CA THR A 116 -9.32 -5.78 -8.40
C THR A 116 -8.75 -4.37 -8.30
N LYS A 117 -9.12 -3.63 -7.24
CA LYS A 117 -8.54 -2.33 -6.90
C LYS A 117 -8.07 -2.30 -5.45
N CYS A 118 -7.15 -1.39 -5.14
CA CYS A 118 -6.76 -1.07 -3.78
C CYS A 118 -7.42 0.25 -3.34
N SER A 119 -8.43 0.17 -2.50
CA SER A 119 -9.15 1.35 -1.98
C SER A 119 -8.56 1.89 -0.67
N VAL A 120 -7.30 1.58 -0.36
CA VAL A 120 -6.64 1.99 0.88
C VAL A 120 -5.23 2.47 0.60
N PHE A 121 -4.79 3.47 1.37
CA PHE A 121 -3.39 3.85 1.40
C PHE A 121 -2.57 2.79 2.13
N ARG A 122 -1.49 2.32 1.51
CA ARG A 122 -0.52 1.38 2.08
C ARG A 122 0.85 2.00 1.99
N THR A 123 1.48 2.24 3.14
CA THR A 123 2.89 2.63 3.24
C THR A 123 3.79 1.52 2.70
N PHE A 124 3.50 0.28 3.07
CA PHE A 124 4.21 -0.92 2.62
C PHE A 124 3.24 -2.02 2.23
N GLN A 125 3.64 -2.81 1.22
CA GLN A 125 3.09 -4.15 1.00
C GLN A 125 4.01 -5.17 1.68
N GLY A 126 3.44 -6.27 2.15
CA GLY A 126 4.21 -7.33 2.83
C GLY A 126 3.40 -8.61 3.00
N TRP A 127 4.09 -9.70 3.33
CA TRP A 127 3.48 -11.00 3.64
C TRP A 127 4.32 -11.75 4.68
N THR A 128 3.66 -12.55 5.51
CA THR A 128 4.29 -13.45 6.50
C THR A 128 4.48 -14.84 5.88
N ALA A 129 5.68 -15.41 6.03
CA ALA A 129 6.05 -16.73 5.51
C ALA A 129 5.52 -17.89 6.35
#